data_AF-A0A060BTZ2-F1
#
_entry.id   AF-A0A060BTZ2-F1
#
_cell.length_a   1.000
_cell.length_b   1.000
_cell.length_c   1.000
_cell.angle_alpha   90.00
_cell.angle_beta   90.00
_cell.angle_gamma   90.00
#
_symmetry.space_group_name_H-M   'P 1'
#
loop_
_entity.id
_entity.type
_entity.pdbx_description
1 polymer ?
#
loop_
_entity_poly.entity_id
_entity_poly.type
_entity_poly.pdbx_seq_one_letter_code
_entity_poly.pdbx_strand_id
1 'polypeptide(L)'
;MAPVLHLVSDKLAQKITDYVADGGHFLTTYFSGLVNETDQVYSGGYPGPLQKVLGIWVEETDALLPKHNCPIKFTAGPKINGSLVCDLIHLRQASSLANYAAEF
;
A
#
# COMPACT_ATOMS: atom_id res chain seq x y z
N MET A 1 -13.22 1.12 -1.12
CA MET A 1 -12.05 0.83 -1.98
C MET A 1 -11.58 2.14 -2.60
N ALA A 2 -10.28 2.42 -2.56
CA ALA A 2 -9.66 3.62 -3.13
C ALA A 2 -8.30 3.25 -3.79
N PRO A 3 -8.29 2.78 -5.05
CA PRO A 3 -7.06 2.42 -5.76
C PRO A 3 -6.24 3.66 -6.11
N VAL A 4 -4.92 3.56 -6.01
CA VAL A 4 -3.93 4.61 -6.34
C VAL A 4 -4.37 5.96 -5.75
N LEU A 5 -4.70 5.97 -4.45
CA LEU A 5 -5.12 7.17 -3.73
C LEU A 5 -3.89 8.05 -3.46
N HIS A 6 -3.30 8.56 -4.53
CA HIS A 6 -2.00 9.21 -4.55
C HIS A 6 -1.93 10.43 -3.64
N LEU A 7 -2.94 11.30 -3.79
CA LEU A 7 -3.11 12.50 -3.02
C LEU A 7 -4.04 12.23 -1.83
N VAL A 8 -3.57 12.48 -0.62
CA VAL A 8 -4.34 12.33 0.62
C VAL A 8 -4.14 13.57 1.46
N SER A 9 -5.18 14.34 1.72
CA SER A 9 -5.11 15.41 2.73
C SER A 9 -5.23 14.84 4.14
N ASP A 10 -4.74 15.56 5.14
CA ASP A 10 -4.85 15.16 6.55
C ASP A 10 -6.31 14.93 6.98
N LYS A 11 -7.23 15.76 6.47
CA LYS A 11 -8.68 15.61 6.69
C LYS A 11 -9.22 14.30 6.10
N LEU A 12 -8.75 13.90 4.92
CA LEU A 12 -9.17 12.65 4.30
C LEU A 12 -8.60 11.44 5.06
N ALA A 13 -7.32 11.50 5.44
CA ALA A 13 -6.69 10.46 6.25
C ALA A 13 -7.41 10.25 7.58
N GLN A 14 -7.82 11.33 8.26
CA GLN A 14 -8.61 11.23 9.49
C GLN A 14 -9.96 10.55 9.24
N LYS A 15 -10.69 10.94 8.20
CA LYS A 15 -11.96 10.29 7.85
C LYS A 15 -11.83 8.80 7.54
N ILE A 16 -10.75 8.40 6.86
CA ILE A 16 -10.47 6.98 6.60
C ILE A 16 -10.18 6.25 7.91
N THR A 17 -9.41 6.87 8.79
CA THR A 17 -9.11 6.32 10.12
C THR A 17 -10.38 6.12 10.94
N ASP A 18 -11.25 7.13 11.00
CA ASP A 18 -12.53 7.08 11.72
C ASP A 18 -13.44 6.00 11.12
N TYR A 19 -13.56 5.95 9.79
CA TYR A 19 -14.35 4.93 9.10
C TYR A 19 -13.91 3.51 9.45
N VAL A 20 -12.60 3.24 9.51
CA VAL A 20 -12.07 1.92 9.89
C VAL A 20 -12.27 1.64 11.38
N ALA A 21 -12.08 2.64 12.24
CA ALA A 21 -12.33 2.51 13.67
C ALA A 21 -13.80 2.18 13.99
N ASP A 22 -14.74 2.70 13.20
CA ASP A 22 -16.17 2.44 13.32
C ASP A 22 -16.60 1.08 12.69
N GLY A 23 -15.65 0.22 12.35
CA GLY A 23 -15.90 -1.13 11.79
C GLY A 23 -15.97 -1.19 10.27
N GLY A 24 -15.65 -0.09 9.58
CA GLY A 24 -15.52 -0.06 8.13
C GLY A 24 -14.29 -0.81 7.62
N HIS A 25 -14.33 -1.23 6.36
CA HIS A 25 -13.21 -1.90 5.69
C HIS A 25 -12.62 -1.03 4.59
N PHE A 26 -11.39 -0.58 4.79
CA PHE A 26 -10.65 0.20 3.80
C PHE A 26 -9.69 -0.67 2.99
N LEU A 27 -9.70 -0.50 1.68
CA LEU A 27 -8.83 -1.19 0.73
C LEU A 27 -8.25 -0.17 -0.24
N THR A 28 -6.94 -0.18 -0.40
CA THR A 28 -6.18 0.68 -1.31
C THR A 28 -5.07 -0.14 -2.00
N THR A 29 -4.24 0.52 -2.82
CA THR A 29 -3.20 -0.15 -3.62
C THR A 29 -1.86 0.59 -3.52
N TYR A 30 -0.87 0.13 -4.29
CA TYR A 30 0.38 0.86 -4.54
C TYR A 30 0.14 2.34 -4.88
N PHE A 31 1.16 3.17 -4.64
CA PHE A 31 1.13 4.63 -4.85
C PHE A 31 0.01 5.38 -4.12
N SER A 32 -0.46 4.88 -2.97
CA SER A 32 -1.44 5.61 -2.15
C SER A 32 -0.77 6.35 -1.00
N GLY A 33 -1.22 7.58 -0.71
CA GLY A 33 -0.73 8.40 0.40
C GLY A 33 0.68 8.94 0.19
N LEU A 34 1.04 9.31 -1.05
CA LEU A 34 2.37 9.83 -1.38
C LEU A 34 2.45 11.33 -1.14
N VAL A 35 1.42 12.08 -1.55
CA VAL A 35 1.43 13.55 -1.55
C VAL A 35 0.20 14.13 -0.86
N ASN A 36 0.35 15.36 -0.36
CA ASN A 36 -0.75 16.16 0.19
C ASN A 36 -1.50 16.94 -0.91
N GLU A 37 -2.50 17.74 -0.52
CA GLU A 37 -3.34 18.53 -1.44
C GLU A 37 -2.60 19.56 -2.30
N THR A 38 -1.34 19.87 -1.99
CA THR A 38 -0.48 20.78 -2.75
C THR A 38 0.60 20.03 -3.53
N ASP A 39 0.45 18.72 -3.71
CA ASP A 39 1.38 17.84 -4.43
C ASP A 39 2.78 17.76 -3.77
N GLN A 40 2.84 18.01 -2.46
CA GLN A 40 4.07 17.85 -1.67
C GLN A 40 4.12 16.47 -1.06
N VAL A 41 5.28 15.82 -1.19
CA VAL A 41 5.50 14.49 -0.61
C VAL A 41 5.38 14.50 0.92
N TYR A 42 4.77 13.47 1.47
CA TYR A 42 4.76 13.24 2.91
C TYR A 42 6.11 12.70 3.39
N SER A 43 6.77 13.45 4.27
CA SER A 43 7.97 13.00 4.97
C SER A 43 7.65 11.92 6.01
N GLY A 44 8.59 11.00 6.27
CA GLY A 44 8.44 9.95 7.28
C GLY A 44 7.98 8.58 6.73
N GLY A 45 7.98 8.42 5.41
CA GLY A 45 7.74 7.16 4.72
C GLY A 45 6.33 7.00 4.16
N TYR A 46 6.16 6.06 3.22
CA TYR A 46 4.88 5.78 2.58
C TYR A 46 4.12 4.67 3.33
N PRO A 47 2.78 4.63 3.32
CA PRO A 47 1.83 5.49 2.62
C PRO A 47 1.44 6.76 3.40
N GLY A 48 2.43 7.49 3.93
CA GLY A 48 2.26 8.80 4.53
C GLY A 48 1.25 8.77 5.70
N PRO A 49 0.19 9.59 5.67
CA PRO A 49 -0.77 9.65 6.77
C PRO A 49 -1.60 8.36 6.92
N LEU A 50 -1.55 7.43 5.95
CA LEU A 50 -2.24 6.14 6.02
C LEU A 50 -1.41 5.04 6.71
N GLN A 51 -0.13 5.28 7.05
CA GLN A 51 0.74 4.27 7.69
C GLN A 51 0.10 3.64 8.93
N LYS A 52 -0.58 4.43 9.76
CA LYS A 52 -1.18 3.96 11.02
C LYS A 52 -2.39 3.05 10.77
N VAL A 53 -3.31 3.46 9.89
CA VAL A 53 -4.54 2.69 9.62
C VAL A 53 -4.24 1.42 8.81
N LEU A 54 -3.23 1.45 7.94
CA LEU A 54 -2.82 0.29 7.15
C LEU A 54 -1.84 -0.63 7.90
N GLY A 55 -1.14 -0.12 8.91
CA GLY A 55 -0.20 -0.91 9.72
C GLY A 55 1.05 -1.37 8.96
N ILE A 56 1.48 -0.62 7.94
CA ILE A 56 2.64 -0.93 7.08
C ILE A 56 3.50 0.31 6.83
N TRP A 57 4.70 0.08 6.30
CA TRP A 57 5.57 1.09 5.70
C TRP A 57 6.08 0.57 4.35
N VAL A 58 5.99 1.40 3.31
CA VAL A 58 6.56 1.13 1.98
C VAL A 58 7.89 1.86 1.88
N GLU A 59 8.96 1.10 1.73
CA GLU A 59 10.33 1.63 1.61
C GLU A 59 10.65 2.03 0.17
N GLU A 60 10.28 1.18 -0.79
CA GLU A 60 10.64 1.30 -2.20
C GLU A 60 9.50 0.82 -3.09
N THR A 61 9.42 1.39 -4.30
CA THR A 61 8.53 0.93 -5.37
C THR A 61 9.35 0.71 -6.64
N ASP A 62 9.40 -0.53 -7.14
CA ASP A 62 10.00 -0.83 -8.43
C ASP A 62 8.98 -0.95 -9.54
N ALA A 63 9.24 -0.26 -10.64
CA ALA A 63 8.49 -0.46 -11.87
C ALA A 63 9.01 -1.69 -12.63
N LEU A 64 8.11 -2.64 -12.89
CA LEU A 64 8.42 -3.81 -13.70
C LEU A 64 8.34 -3.46 -15.18
N LEU A 65 9.31 -3.93 -15.95
CA LEU A 65 9.29 -3.82 -17.41
C LEU A 65 8.09 -4.59 -17.99
N PRO A 66 7.56 -4.17 -19.15
CA PRO A 66 6.53 -4.94 -19.84
C PRO A 66 6.91 -6.40 -20.00
N LYS A 67 5.94 -7.31 -19.79
CA LYS A 67 6.10 -8.78 -19.84
C LYS A 67 6.95 -9.39 -18.70
N HIS A 68 7.50 -8.59 -17.79
CA HIS A 68 8.05 -9.10 -16.54
C HIS A 68 6.95 -9.21 -15.49
N ASN A 69 7.01 -10.29 -14.73
CA ASN A 69 6.05 -10.58 -13.67
C ASN A 69 6.81 -10.88 -12.38
N CYS A 70 6.23 -10.50 -11.25
CA CYS A 70 6.71 -10.90 -9.94
C CYS A 70 5.78 -11.98 -9.37
N PRO A 71 6.26 -13.21 -9.09
CA PRO A 71 5.41 -14.26 -8.53
C PRO A 71 5.03 -13.91 -7.09
N ILE A 72 3.75 -14.08 -6.76
CA ILE A 72 3.17 -13.81 -5.43
C ILE A 72 2.56 -15.11 -4.92
N LYS A 73 2.86 -15.46 -3.66
CA LYS A 73 2.33 -16.64 -2.98
C LYS A 73 1.43 -16.22 -1.83
N PHE A 74 0.15 -16.56 -1.91
CA PHE A 74 -0.80 -16.40 -0.80
C PHE A 74 -0.49 -17.38 0.34
N THR A 75 -0.71 -16.94 1.58
CA THR A 75 -0.61 -17.78 2.79
C THR A 75 -1.63 -18.92 2.73
N ALA A 76 -2.85 -18.62 2.29
CA ALA A 76 -3.89 -19.58 2.00
C ALA A 76 -4.48 -19.27 0.62
N GLY A 77 -3.93 -19.88 -0.44
CA GLY A 77 -4.40 -19.63 -1.80
C GLY A 77 -3.40 -20.04 -2.88
N PRO A 78 -3.73 -19.73 -4.16
CA PRO A 78 -2.87 -20.06 -5.29
C PRO A 78 -1.63 -19.16 -5.34
N LYS A 79 -0.65 -19.57 -6.14
CA LYS A 79 0.39 -18.66 -6.64
C LYS A 79 -0.18 -17.86 -7.80
N ILE A 80 0.06 -16.56 -7.80
CA ILE A 80 -0.31 -15.66 -8.89
C ILE A 80 0.91 -14.87 -9.36
N ASN A 81 0.76 -14.10 -10.43
CA ASN A 81 1.78 -13.19 -10.92
C ASN A 81 1.28 -11.75 -10.80
N GLY A 82 2.07 -10.91 -10.13
CA GLY A 82 1.95 -9.45 -10.16
C GLY A 82 2.71 -8.86 -11.35
N SER A 83 2.33 -7.66 -11.76
CA SER A 83 2.98 -6.90 -12.84
C SER A 83 2.87 -5.40 -12.53
N LEU A 84 3.42 -4.56 -13.41
CA LEU A 84 3.41 -3.09 -13.32
C LEU A 84 4.36 -2.51 -12.25
N VAL A 85 4.06 -2.70 -10.97
CA VAL A 85 4.91 -2.23 -9.86
C VAL A 85 4.93 -3.24 -8.71
N CYS A 86 6.05 -3.26 -7.99
CA CYS A 86 6.22 -4.02 -6.75
C CYS A 86 6.69 -3.08 -5.64
N ASP A 87 5.98 -3.05 -4.53
CA ASP A 87 6.37 -2.30 -3.34
C ASP A 87 7.16 -3.21 -2.39
N LEU A 88 8.28 -2.72 -1.86
CA LEU A 88 8.96 -3.31 -0.70
C LEU A 88 8.25 -2.87 0.58
N ILE A 89 7.48 -3.80 1.16
CA ILE A 89 6.56 -3.52 2.27
C ILE A 89 7.08 -4.09 3.59
N HIS A 90 7.26 -3.22 4.58
CA HIS A 90 7.51 -3.57 5.96
C HIS A 90 6.19 -3.62 6.75
N LEU A 91 5.91 -4.78 7.34
CA LEU A 91 4.76 -4.94 8.23
C LEU A 91 5.08 -4.31 9.60
N ARG A 92 4.12 -3.56 10.15
CA ARG A 92 4.15 -3.11 11.55
C ARG A 92 3.12 -3.86 12.38
N GLN A 93 1.86 -3.47 12.25
CA GLN A 93 0.71 -4.11 12.92
C GLN A 93 -0.14 -4.94 11.96
N ALA A 94 0.14 -4.85 10.65
CA ALA A 94 -0.56 -5.62 9.64
C ALA A 94 -0.11 -7.08 9.60
N SER A 95 -1.03 -7.96 9.20
CA SER A 95 -0.77 -9.36 8.87
C SER A 95 -0.70 -9.54 7.35
N SER A 96 0.34 -10.24 6.86
CA SER A 96 0.46 -10.56 5.43
C SER A 96 -0.50 -11.67 5.00
N LEU A 97 -1.24 -11.42 3.91
CA LEU A 97 -2.06 -12.42 3.22
C LEU A 97 -1.29 -13.12 2.09
N ALA A 98 -0.24 -12.49 1.57
CA ALA A 98 0.59 -12.99 0.49
C ALA A 98 1.97 -12.32 0.51
N ASN A 99 2.99 -13.04 0.03
CA ASN A 99 4.35 -12.53 -0.08
C ASN A 99 4.88 -12.73 -1.50
N TYR A 100 5.86 -11.93 -1.91
CA TYR A 100 6.63 -12.23 -3.12
C TYR A 100 7.32 -13.59 -2.96
N ALA A 101 7.41 -14.32 -4.07
CA ALA A 101 8.00 -15.64 -4.16
C ALA A 101 9.31 -15.66 -4.97
N ALA A 102 9.86 -14.47 -5.21
CA ALA A 102 11.18 -14.21 -5.80
C ALA A 102 11.88 -13.14 -4.93
N GLU A 103 13.16 -12.86 -5.18
CA GLU A 103 13.86 -11.79 -4.46
C GLU A 103 13.14 -10.46 -4.67
N PHE A 104 12.70 -9.87 -3.56
CA PHE A 104 12.13 -8.55 -3.45
C PHE A 104 12.17 -8.12 -1.98
#